data_AF-A0A0M9AGE6-F1
#
_entry.id   AF-A0A0M9AGE6-F1
#
_cell.length_a   1.000
_cell.length_b   1.000
_cell.length_c   1.000
_cell.angle_alpha   90.00
_cell.angle_beta   90.00
_cell.angle_gamma   90.00
#
_symmetry.space_group_name_H-M   'P 1'
#
loop_
_entity.id
_entity.type
_entity.pdbx_description
1 polymer ?
#
loop_
_entity_poly.entity_id
_entity_poly.type
_entity_poly.pdbx_seq_one_letter_code
_entity_poly.pdbx_strand_id
1 'polypeptide(L)'
;MDLTPLDVRYQEFPTAFRGYQKEAVRAYLAQVAEAMEALIRENEALREKLRALEEESARLKEAEGELKRAVVAAERIARELKAQAEREAELIRKEAMAAKEQVLREAAEELRRLREEAERARRDKALFLSQFRALLQGYLDSLGRLEEK
;
A
#
# COMPACT_ATOMS: atom_id res chain seq x y z
N MET A 1 52.51 -13.66 27.23
CA MET A 1 52.95 -14.25 28.51
C MET A 1 53.18 -13.04 29.37
N ASP A 2 52.12 -12.61 30.03
CA ASP A 2 52.01 -11.21 30.43
C ASP A 2 52.29 -11.15 31.92
N LEU A 3 53.30 -10.37 32.29
CA LEU A 3 53.58 -10.06 33.69
C LEU A 3 52.28 -9.61 34.35
N THR A 4 52.00 -10.10 35.56
CA THR A 4 50.91 -9.58 36.36
C THR A 4 51.40 -8.42 37.23
N PRO A 5 50.50 -7.55 37.73
CA PRO A 5 50.85 -6.56 38.75
C PRO A 5 51.56 -7.17 39.96
N LEU A 6 51.17 -8.40 40.35
CA LEU A 6 51.80 -9.15 41.43
C LEU A 6 53.23 -9.56 41.08
N ASP A 7 53.47 -10.01 39.84
CA ASP A 7 54.82 -10.37 39.37
C ASP A 7 55.74 -9.15 39.39
N VAL A 8 55.26 -7.97 38.95
CA VAL A 8 56.03 -6.71 39.01
C VAL A 8 56.34 -6.33 40.46
N ARG A 9 55.37 -6.45 41.36
CA ARG A 9 55.50 -6.05 42.77
C ARG A 9 56.46 -6.92 43.56
N TYR A 10 56.52 -8.22 43.26
CA TYR A 10 57.39 -9.20 43.94
C TYR A 10 58.65 -9.56 43.15
N GLN A 11 58.93 -8.87 42.04
CA GLN A 11 60.14 -9.12 41.26
C GLN A 11 61.41 -8.90 42.09
N GLU A 12 62.25 -9.92 42.15
CA GLU A 12 63.57 -9.83 42.76
C GLU A 12 64.66 -9.55 41.71
N PHE A 13 65.69 -8.80 42.14
CA PHE A 13 66.84 -8.47 41.32
C PHE A 13 68.14 -8.86 42.03
N PRO A 14 69.13 -9.42 41.31
CA PRO A 14 70.44 -9.72 41.87
C PRO A 14 71.17 -8.44 42.31
N THR A 15 71.96 -8.54 43.38
CA THR A 15 72.77 -7.42 43.88
C THR A 15 74.13 -7.34 43.17
N ALA A 16 74.53 -6.14 42.76
CA ALA A 16 75.83 -5.86 42.16
C ALA A 16 76.51 -4.64 42.82
N PHE A 17 77.84 -4.58 42.79
CA PHE A 17 78.61 -3.44 43.30
C PHE A 17 78.28 -2.18 42.49
N ARG A 18 77.87 -1.08 43.17
CA ARG A 18 77.30 0.16 42.59
C ARG A 18 75.89 0.03 41.95
N GLY A 19 75.06 -0.91 42.38
CA GLY A 19 73.65 -1.01 41.93
C GLY A 19 72.71 0.06 42.50
N TYR A 20 71.47 0.10 42.00
CA TYR A 20 70.41 0.98 42.50
C TYR A 20 70.01 0.67 43.96
N GLN A 21 69.51 1.68 44.67
CA GLN A 21 69.02 1.53 46.03
C GLN A 21 67.77 0.65 46.08
N LYS A 22 67.83 -0.45 46.83
CA LYS A 22 66.76 -1.47 46.89
C LYS A 22 65.40 -0.90 47.30
N GLU A 23 65.36 0.03 48.27
CA GLU A 23 64.11 0.63 48.75
C GLU A 23 63.45 1.49 47.68
N ALA A 24 64.24 2.31 46.97
CA ALA A 24 63.74 3.16 45.89
C ALA A 24 63.19 2.31 44.72
N VAL A 25 63.89 1.23 44.36
CA VAL A 25 63.42 0.28 43.34
C VAL A 25 62.12 -0.41 43.79
N ARG A 26 62.02 -0.86 45.05
CA ARG A 26 60.79 -1.46 45.59
C ARG A 26 59.61 -0.48 45.56
N ALA A 27 59.82 0.77 45.96
CA ALA A 27 58.77 1.79 45.93
C ALA A 27 58.29 2.05 44.49
N TYR A 28 59.21 2.10 43.53
CA TYR A 28 58.86 2.25 42.12
C TYR A 28 58.09 1.04 41.58
N LEU A 29 58.52 -0.19 41.87
CA LEU A 29 57.80 -1.41 41.46
C LEU A 29 56.38 -1.47 42.03
N ALA A 30 56.18 -0.99 43.27
CA ALA A 30 54.85 -0.90 43.86
C ALA A 30 53.95 0.09 43.10
N GLN A 31 54.46 1.27 42.73
CA GLN A 31 53.72 2.25 41.92
C GLN A 31 53.42 1.73 40.51
N VAL A 32 54.38 1.05 39.88
CA VAL A 32 54.17 0.44 38.55
C VAL A 32 53.11 -0.65 38.63
N ALA A 33 53.13 -1.50 39.67
CA ALA A 33 52.12 -2.52 39.89
C ALA A 33 50.72 -1.91 40.07
N GLU A 34 50.57 -0.84 40.87
CA GLU A 34 49.29 -0.14 41.03
C GLU A 34 48.78 0.48 39.73
N ALA A 35 49.65 1.15 38.97
CA ALA A 35 49.30 1.72 37.67
C ALA A 35 48.89 0.64 36.67
N MET A 36 49.61 -0.50 36.68
CA MET A 36 49.30 -1.65 35.84
C MET A 36 47.94 -2.28 36.20
N GLU A 37 47.63 -2.41 37.49
CA GLU A 37 46.34 -2.93 37.94
C GLU A 37 45.19 -2.00 37.54
N ALA A 38 45.38 -0.67 37.65
CA ALA A 38 44.41 0.32 37.19
C ALA A 38 44.14 0.20 35.68
N LEU A 39 45.21 0.08 34.88
CA LEU A 39 45.10 -0.10 33.42
C LEU A 39 44.39 -1.40 33.04
N ILE A 40 44.65 -2.51 33.76
CA ILE A 40 43.97 -3.78 33.51
C ILE A 40 42.46 -3.64 33.77
N ARG A 41 42.09 -3.06 34.91
CA ARG A 41 40.66 -2.84 35.26
C ARG A 41 39.97 -1.93 34.25
N GLU A 42 40.62 -0.84 33.83
CA GLU A 42 40.07 0.04 32.79
C GLU A 42 39.92 -0.70 31.46
N ASN A 43 40.91 -1.52 31.07
CA ASN A 43 40.85 -2.29 29.83
C ASN A 43 39.70 -3.31 29.84
N GLU A 44 39.49 -4.00 30.97
CA GLU A 44 38.36 -4.91 31.14
C GLU A 44 37.02 -4.19 31.04
N ALA A 45 36.86 -3.05 31.72
CA ALA A 45 35.64 -2.24 31.66
C ALA A 45 35.36 -1.71 30.24
N LEU A 46 36.40 -1.25 29.54
CA LEU A 46 36.28 -0.80 28.15
C LEU A 46 35.92 -1.94 27.21
N ARG A 47 36.50 -3.14 27.39
CA ARG A 47 36.16 -4.33 26.60
C ARG A 47 34.73 -4.77 26.81
N GLU A 48 34.24 -4.74 28.04
CA GLU A 48 32.85 -5.07 28.34
C GLU A 48 31.89 -4.07 27.68
N LYS A 49 32.17 -2.77 27.80
CA LYS A 49 31.39 -1.72 27.15
C LYS A 49 31.40 -1.85 25.62
N LEU A 50 32.55 -2.17 25.03
CA LEU A 50 32.67 -2.38 23.59
C LEU A 50 31.79 -3.55 23.14
N ARG A 51 31.84 -4.68 23.83
CA ARG A 51 30.98 -5.85 23.52
C ARG A 51 29.50 -5.49 23.59
N ALA A 52 29.07 -4.77 24.62
CA ALA A 52 27.67 -4.34 24.76
C ALA A 52 27.23 -3.44 23.58
N LEU A 53 28.07 -2.49 23.18
CA LEU A 53 27.79 -1.61 22.04
C LEU A 53 27.79 -2.35 20.71
N GLU A 54 28.67 -3.34 20.53
CA GLU A 54 28.71 -4.20 19.34
C GLU A 54 27.44 -5.04 19.22
N GLU A 55 26.96 -5.62 20.32
CA GLU A 55 25.69 -6.36 20.38
C GLU A 55 24.49 -5.46 20.07
N GLU A 56 24.44 -4.25 20.66
CA GLU A 56 23.38 -3.28 20.38
C GLU A 56 23.39 -2.85 18.90
N SER A 57 24.58 -2.57 18.36
CA SER A 57 24.75 -2.22 16.94
C SER A 57 24.30 -3.35 16.01
N ALA A 58 24.60 -4.60 16.35
CA ALA A 58 24.15 -5.76 15.58
C ALA A 58 22.62 -5.88 15.58
N ARG A 59 21.97 -5.73 16.75
CA ARG A 59 20.50 -5.74 16.86
C ARG A 59 19.85 -4.61 16.05
N LEU A 60 20.39 -3.40 16.12
CA LEU A 60 19.88 -2.25 15.37
C LEU A 60 20.01 -2.46 13.86
N LYS A 61 21.12 -3.03 13.38
CA LYS A 61 21.30 -3.36 11.96
C LYS A 61 20.33 -4.43 11.47
N GLU A 62 20.03 -5.43 12.30
CA GLU A 62 19.04 -6.46 11.98
C GLU A 62 17.64 -5.85 11.86
N ALA A 63 17.24 -5.03 12.84
CA ALA A 63 15.97 -4.32 12.84
C ALA A 63 15.85 -3.35 11.64
N GLU A 64 16.92 -2.64 11.29
CA GLU A 64 16.97 -1.78 10.10
C GLU A 64 16.76 -2.61 8.82
N GLY A 65 17.36 -3.81 8.75
CA GLY A 65 17.17 -4.75 7.64
C GLY A 65 15.74 -5.23 7.51
N GLU A 66 15.08 -5.55 8.62
CA GLU A 66 13.66 -5.90 8.66
C GLU A 66 12.76 -4.75 8.21
N LEU A 67 13.03 -3.55 8.73
CA LEU A 67 12.27 -2.36 8.36
C LEU A 67 12.37 -2.07 6.87
N LYS A 68 13.57 -2.16 6.28
CA LYS A 68 13.77 -2.01 4.83
C LYS A 68 12.96 -3.04 4.03
N ARG A 69 12.95 -4.31 4.46
CA ARG A 69 12.13 -5.34 3.82
C ARG A 69 10.63 -5.04 3.92
N ALA A 70 10.18 -4.58 5.08
CA ALA A 70 8.78 -4.20 5.29
C ALA A 70 8.36 -3.03 4.40
N VAL A 71 9.21 -2.00 4.25
CA VAL A 71 8.96 -0.85 3.36
C VAL A 71 8.84 -1.31 1.91
N VAL A 72 9.78 -2.13 1.42
CA VAL A 72 9.73 -2.65 0.04
C VAL A 72 8.48 -3.50 -0.19
N ALA A 73 8.09 -4.32 0.78
CA ALA A 73 6.86 -5.10 0.71
C ALA A 73 5.62 -4.20 0.65
N ALA A 74 5.56 -3.15 1.48
CA ALA A 74 4.47 -2.18 1.49
C ALA A 74 4.37 -1.43 0.15
N GLU A 75 5.50 -0.99 -0.43
CA GLU A 75 5.52 -0.36 -1.75
C GLU A 75 5.01 -1.30 -2.85
N ARG A 76 5.38 -2.59 -2.80
CA ARG A 76 4.89 -3.59 -3.75
C ARG A 76 3.39 -3.77 -3.64
N ILE A 77 2.87 -3.93 -2.42
CA ILE A 77 1.44 -4.06 -2.15
C ILE A 77 0.69 -2.82 -2.65
N ALA A 78 1.20 -1.62 -2.38
CA ALA A 78 0.58 -0.38 -2.85
C ALA A 78 0.51 -0.31 -4.39
N ARG A 79 1.56 -0.74 -5.10
CA ARG A 79 1.55 -0.81 -6.57
C ARG A 79 0.55 -1.85 -7.09
N GLU A 80 0.49 -3.02 -6.48
CA GLU A 80 -0.46 -4.08 -6.83
C GLU A 80 -1.91 -3.61 -6.63
N LEU A 81 -2.20 -2.99 -5.48
CA LEU A 81 -3.51 -2.42 -5.17
C LEU A 81 -3.92 -1.35 -6.19
N LYS A 82 -2.99 -0.45 -6.54
CA LYS A 82 -3.24 0.60 -7.54
C LYS A 82 -3.56 -0.02 -8.91
N ALA A 83 -2.77 -0.99 -9.36
CA ALA A 83 -2.98 -1.67 -10.63
C ALA A 83 -4.31 -2.44 -10.67
N GLN A 84 -4.70 -3.07 -9.55
CA GLN A 84 -5.99 -3.74 -9.42
C GLN A 84 -7.14 -2.73 -9.50
N ALA A 85 -7.07 -1.62 -8.76
CA ALA A 85 -8.09 -0.57 -8.78
C ALA A 85 -8.26 0.05 -10.17
N GLU A 86 -7.16 0.27 -10.92
CA GLU A 86 -7.20 0.77 -12.29
C GLU A 86 -7.92 -0.22 -13.23
N ARG A 87 -7.63 -1.52 -13.12
CA ARG A 87 -8.30 -2.57 -13.91
C ARG A 87 -9.79 -2.67 -13.59
N GLU A 88 -10.14 -2.61 -12.32
CA GLU A 88 -11.53 -2.69 -11.85
C GLU A 88 -12.33 -1.46 -12.28
N ALA A 89 -11.73 -0.27 -12.18
CA ALA A 89 -12.34 0.96 -12.70
C ALA A 89 -12.57 0.89 -14.22
N GLU A 90 -11.61 0.34 -14.97
CA GLU A 90 -11.79 0.15 -16.42
C GLU A 90 -12.90 -0.85 -16.74
N LEU A 91 -13.00 -1.94 -15.98
CA LEU A 91 -14.06 -2.94 -16.12
C LEU A 91 -15.44 -2.31 -15.85
N ILE A 92 -15.60 -1.62 -14.72
CA ILE A 92 -16.84 -0.91 -14.35
C ILE A 92 -17.22 0.07 -15.46
N ARG A 93 -16.26 0.83 -16.00
CA ARG A 93 -16.53 1.76 -17.10
C ARG A 93 -17.03 1.04 -18.35
N LYS A 94 -16.43 -0.09 -18.71
CA LYS A 94 -16.84 -0.90 -19.87
C LYS A 94 -18.24 -1.47 -19.67
N GLU A 95 -18.54 -2.02 -18.50
CA GLU A 95 -19.86 -2.55 -18.15
C GLU A 95 -20.93 -1.46 -18.17
N ALA A 96 -20.65 -0.29 -17.57
CA ALA A 96 -21.56 0.85 -17.59
C ALA A 96 -21.83 1.36 -19.03
N MET A 97 -20.81 1.39 -19.89
CA MET A 97 -21.00 1.75 -21.30
C MET A 97 -21.85 0.72 -22.05
N ALA A 98 -21.60 -0.57 -21.86
CA ALA A 98 -22.37 -1.64 -22.48
C ALA A 98 -23.85 -1.61 -22.03
N ALA A 99 -24.09 -1.44 -20.73
CA ALA A 99 -25.43 -1.31 -20.17
C ALA A 99 -26.15 -0.06 -20.71
N LYS A 100 -25.46 1.08 -20.78
CA LYS A 100 -26.00 2.30 -21.40
C LYS A 100 -26.41 2.05 -22.85
N GLU A 101 -25.55 1.40 -23.64
CA GLU A 101 -25.84 1.14 -25.04
C GLU A 101 -26.99 0.16 -25.24
N GLN A 102 -27.12 -0.83 -24.35
CA GLN A 102 -28.29 -1.71 -24.31
C GLN A 102 -29.57 -0.94 -24.01
N VAL A 103 -29.60 -0.12 -22.96
CA VAL A 103 -30.77 0.71 -22.61
C VAL A 103 -31.16 1.64 -23.74
N LEU A 104 -30.19 2.26 -24.42
CA LEU A 104 -30.47 3.13 -25.58
C LEU A 104 -31.05 2.36 -26.76
N ARG A 105 -30.58 1.13 -27.02
CA ARG A 105 -31.14 0.26 -28.05
C ARG A 105 -32.58 -0.12 -27.75
N GLU A 106 -32.85 -0.60 -26.54
CA GLU A 106 -34.20 -0.97 -26.08
C GLU A 106 -35.16 0.24 -26.17
N ALA A 107 -34.73 1.42 -25.72
CA ALA A 107 -35.52 2.64 -25.81
C ALA A 107 -35.80 3.07 -27.26
N ALA A 108 -34.84 2.89 -28.18
CA ALA A 108 -35.02 3.22 -29.59
C ALA A 108 -36.01 2.26 -30.28
N GLU A 109 -35.94 0.97 -29.95
CA GLU A 109 -36.88 -0.05 -30.44
C GLU A 109 -38.30 0.23 -29.94
N GLU A 110 -38.47 0.53 -28.66
CA GLU A 110 -39.77 0.86 -28.07
C GLU A 110 -40.33 2.16 -28.69
N LEU A 111 -39.49 3.19 -28.87
CA LEU A 111 -39.91 4.43 -29.53
C LEU A 111 -40.38 4.17 -30.97
N ARG A 112 -39.69 3.30 -31.70
CA ARG A 112 -40.08 2.92 -33.06
C ARG A 112 -41.44 2.21 -33.05
N ARG A 113 -41.62 1.24 -32.16
CA ARG A 113 -42.88 0.52 -31.99
C ARG A 113 -44.04 1.47 -31.69
N LEU A 114 -43.87 2.36 -30.70
CA LEU A 114 -44.88 3.34 -30.33
C LEU A 114 -45.24 4.29 -31.48
N ARG A 115 -44.26 4.68 -32.31
CA ARG A 115 -44.53 5.48 -33.52
C ARG A 115 -45.35 4.71 -34.55
N GLU A 116 -45.03 3.44 -34.77
CA GLU A 116 -45.77 2.57 -35.69
C GLU A 116 -47.22 2.35 -35.20
N GLU A 117 -47.41 2.13 -33.89
CA GLU A 117 -48.73 2.01 -33.27
C GLU A 117 -49.54 3.32 -33.36
N ALA A 118 -48.90 4.47 -33.13
CA ALA A 118 -49.55 5.77 -33.25
C ALA A 118 -49.99 6.08 -34.69
N GLU A 119 -49.15 5.77 -35.68
CA GLU A 119 -49.50 5.94 -37.10
C GLU A 119 -50.62 5.00 -37.53
N ARG A 120 -50.63 3.75 -37.03
CA ARG A 120 -51.74 2.82 -37.25
C ARG A 120 -53.04 3.34 -36.67
N ALA A 121 -53.04 3.79 -35.41
CA ALA A 121 -54.23 4.36 -34.77
C ALA A 121 -54.76 5.60 -35.51
N ARG A 122 -53.87 6.44 -36.05
CA ARG A 122 -54.25 7.59 -36.89
C ARG A 122 -54.94 7.16 -38.18
N ARG A 123 -54.42 6.12 -38.86
CA ARG A 123 -55.03 5.56 -40.08
C ARG A 123 -56.39 4.93 -39.79
N ASP A 124 -56.50 4.15 -38.72
CA ASP A 124 -57.74 3.51 -38.31
C ASP A 124 -58.82 4.56 -37.98
N LYS A 125 -58.44 5.63 -37.27
CA LYS A 125 -59.32 6.77 -37.01
C LYS A 125 -59.79 7.45 -38.30
N ALA A 126 -58.88 7.71 -39.23
CA ALA A 126 -59.21 8.36 -40.50
C ALA A 126 -60.18 7.51 -41.34
N LEU A 127 -59.94 6.20 -41.39
CA LEU A 127 -60.81 5.24 -42.07
C LEU A 127 -62.20 5.21 -41.44
N PHE A 128 -62.28 5.11 -40.11
CA PHE A 128 -63.55 5.12 -39.38
C PHE A 128 -64.34 6.40 -39.66
N LEU A 129 -63.70 7.58 -39.58
CA LEU A 129 -64.36 8.86 -39.87
C LEU A 129 -64.88 8.95 -41.31
N SER A 130 -64.13 8.42 -42.28
CA SER A 130 -64.55 8.35 -43.68
C SER A 130 -65.77 7.45 -43.86
N GLN A 131 -65.73 6.23 -43.32
CA GLN A 131 -66.83 5.27 -43.38
C GLN A 131 -68.09 5.80 -42.68
N PHE A 132 -67.92 6.43 -41.51
CA PHE A 132 -69.02 7.00 -40.75
C PHE A 132 -69.68 8.18 -41.50
N ARG A 133 -68.87 9.06 -42.12
CA ARG A 133 -69.41 10.12 -42.99
C ARG A 133 -70.19 9.56 -44.16
N ALA A 134 -69.66 8.55 -44.85
CA ALA A 134 -70.35 7.91 -45.98
C ALA A 134 -71.68 7.27 -45.55
N LEU A 135 -71.72 6.63 -44.38
CA LEU A 135 -72.92 6.06 -43.81
C LEU A 135 -73.98 7.13 -43.53
N LEU A 136 -73.61 8.22 -42.87
CA LEU A 136 -74.52 9.34 -42.59
C LEU A 136 -75.03 10.00 -43.88
N GLN A 137 -74.17 10.18 -44.87
CA GLN A 137 -74.56 10.70 -46.19
C GLN A 137 -75.61 9.78 -46.84
N GLY A 138 -75.40 8.46 -46.80
CA GLY A 138 -76.37 7.49 -47.32
C GLY A 138 -77.73 7.53 -46.60
N TYR A 139 -77.76 7.82 -45.30
CA TYR A 139 -79.00 8.04 -44.56
C TYR A 139 -79.70 9.35 -44.98
N LEU A 140 -78.95 10.44 -45.13
CA LEU A 140 -79.49 11.72 -45.60
C LEU A 140 -80.08 11.62 -47.02
N ASP A 141 -79.36 10.98 -47.94
CA ASP A 141 -79.84 10.78 -49.32
C ASP A 141 -81.11 9.90 -49.37
N SER A 142 -81.28 9.00 -48.39
CA SER A 142 -82.49 8.17 -48.27
C SER A 142 -83.68 8.95 -47.72
N LEU A 143 -83.45 9.87 -46.78
CA LEU A 143 -84.47 10.79 -46.26
C LEU A 143 -84.93 11.77 -47.34
N GLY A 144 -84.01 12.38 -48.09
CA GLY A 144 -84.36 13.31 -49.18
C GLY A 144 -85.27 12.65 -50.24
N ARG A 145 -85.02 11.38 -50.57
CA ARG A 145 -85.87 10.60 -51.50
C ARG A 145 -87.27 10.29 -50.95
N LEU A 146 -87.46 10.30 -49.63
CA LEU A 146 -88.77 10.13 -49.00
C LEU A 146 -89.56 11.43 -48.94
N GLU A 147 -88.89 12.59 -48.90
CA GLU A 147 -89.52 13.92 -48.86
C GLU A 147 -89.93 14.45 -50.25
N GLU A 148 -89.33 13.96 -51.34
CA GLU A 148 -89.70 14.30 -52.72
C GLU A 148 -90.93 13.54 -53.28
N LYS A 149 -91.57 12.68 -52.47
CA LYS A 149 -92.80 11.95 -52.80
C LYS A 149 -94.01 12.50 -52.04
#